data_AF-A0A105T3J4-F1
#
_entry.id   AF-A0A105T3J4-F1
#
_cell.length_a   1.000
_cell.length_b   1.000
_cell.length_c   1.000
_cell.angle_alpha   90.00
_cell.angle_beta   90.00
_cell.angle_gamma   90.00
#
_symmetry.space_group_name_H-M   'P 1'
#
loop_
_entity.id
_entity.type
_entity.pdbx_description
1 polymer ?
#
loop_
_entity_poly.entity_id
_entity_poly.type
_entity_poly.pdbx_seq_one_letter_code
_entity_poly.pdbx_strand_id
1 'polypeptide(L)'
;MKRFLSIAMALCIGLTMSLDANAKRFGGGKSFGSAPSHQTRQAAPASPAAAPAAAGAAAKAGGASRWLGPLAGIAAGGLLASMFMGGGFQGMQIFDILIMAVIAFVIFRFIAARRRKQQADMAPAGHAPMQREVFDAKPAPTSIFGGGASAAPARPVINAPAWFNEQSFLEAARNHFQSLQQHWDANEMDKIAEFVTPQMLDFLKRERADLGDGFNSTYIDNLTVQLDGLDDRADKTIATLTFSGLSKTSRFDQGETFSESWNMERAQGENQPWLVAGIRQNG
;
A
#
# COMPACT_ATOMS: atom_id res chain seq x y z
N MET A 1 -39.40 -26.93 -23.01
CA MET A 1 -38.34 -25.91 -23.23
C MET A 1 -38.31 -24.82 -22.15
N LYS A 2 -39.39 -24.05 -21.92
CA LYS A 2 -39.40 -22.95 -20.92
C LYS A 2 -39.01 -23.38 -19.49
N ARG A 3 -39.49 -24.55 -19.03
CA ARG A 3 -39.18 -25.09 -17.70
C ARG A 3 -37.72 -25.52 -17.53
N PHE A 4 -37.10 -26.03 -18.60
CA PHE A 4 -35.69 -26.41 -18.62
C PHE A 4 -34.78 -25.18 -18.57
N LEU A 5 -35.15 -24.13 -19.29
CA LEU A 5 -34.44 -22.85 -19.29
C LEU A 5 -34.54 -22.15 -17.92
N SER A 6 -35.70 -22.20 -17.25
CA SER A 6 -35.86 -21.65 -15.91
C SER A 6 -35.07 -22.43 -14.84
N ILE A 7 -34.98 -23.76 -14.96
CA ILE A 7 -34.18 -24.58 -14.04
C ILE A 7 -32.68 -24.36 -14.29
N ALA A 8 -32.24 -24.30 -15.55
CA ALA A 8 -30.85 -23.97 -15.89
C ALA A 8 -30.48 -22.56 -15.42
N MET A 9 -31.36 -21.57 -15.59
CA MET A 9 -31.13 -20.21 -15.12
C MET A 9 -31.13 -20.11 -13.59
N ALA A 10 -32.01 -20.83 -12.89
CA ALA A 10 -32.00 -20.91 -11.43
C ALA A 10 -30.75 -21.62 -10.89
N LEU A 11 -30.25 -22.66 -11.60
CA LEU A 11 -29.00 -23.33 -11.28
C LEU A 11 -27.80 -22.40 -11.51
N CYS A 12 -27.76 -21.65 -12.61
CA CYS A 12 -26.72 -20.66 -12.88
C CYS A 12 -26.72 -19.54 -11.82
N ILE A 13 -27.89 -19.04 -11.41
CA ILE A 13 -28.00 -18.03 -10.35
C ILE A 13 -27.59 -18.63 -8.99
N GLY A 14 -28.00 -19.87 -8.70
CA GLY A 14 -27.61 -20.58 -7.48
C GLY A 14 -26.10 -20.82 -7.38
N LEU A 15 -25.42 -21.13 -8.49
CA LEU A 15 -23.97 -21.28 -8.56
C LEU A 15 -23.22 -19.94 -8.36
N THR A 16 -23.83 -18.81 -8.72
CA THR A 16 -23.21 -17.48 -8.52
C THR A 16 -23.32 -16.95 -7.09
N MET A 17 -24.27 -17.44 -6.28
CA MET A 17 -24.47 -16.95 -4.91
C MET A 17 -23.69 -17.73 -3.83
N SER A 18 -22.96 -18.80 -4.20
CA SER A 18 -22.16 -19.59 -3.25
C SER A 18 -20.64 -19.40 -3.36
N LEU A 19 -20.18 -18.45 -4.17
CA LEU A 19 -18.77 -18.05 -4.19
C LEU A 19 -18.56 -16.94 -3.17
N ASP A 20 -18.73 -17.26 -1.89
CA ASP A 20 -18.19 -16.43 -0.81
C ASP A 20 -16.67 -16.63 -0.86
N ALA A 21 -16.00 -15.91 -1.76
CA ALA A 21 -14.56 -15.92 -1.90
C ALA A 21 -13.96 -15.15 -0.72
N ASN A 22 -13.97 -15.76 0.46
CA ASN A 22 -13.30 -15.26 1.65
C ASN A 22 -11.79 -15.51 1.52
N ALA A 23 -11.19 -14.91 0.49
CA ALA A 23 -9.78 -15.10 0.23
C ALA A 23 -8.96 -14.29 1.23
N LYS A 24 -8.14 -14.97 2.03
CA LYS A 24 -7.24 -14.32 2.98
C LYS A 24 -5.81 -14.46 2.52
N ARG A 25 -5.05 -13.38 2.67
CA ARG A 25 -3.59 -13.36 2.52
C ARG A 25 -2.95 -14.37 3.47
N PHE A 26 -1.73 -14.78 3.16
CA PHE A 26 -0.86 -15.56 4.03
C PHE A 26 -0.90 -15.08 5.49
N GLY A 27 -1.11 -16.00 6.44
CA GLY A 27 -1.28 -15.66 7.86
C GLY A 27 -2.67 -15.12 8.23
N GLY A 28 -3.63 -15.13 7.32
CA GLY A 28 -5.03 -14.80 7.60
C GLY A 28 -5.30 -13.34 7.96
N GLY A 29 -4.33 -12.44 7.71
CA GLY A 29 -4.38 -11.07 8.23
C GLY A 29 -4.25 -10.98 9.75
N LYS A 30 -3.76 -12.04 10.41
CA LYS A 30 -3.51 -12.04 11.86
C LYS A 30 -2.03 -11.80 12.16
N SER A 31 -1.74 -11.52 13.42
CA SER A 31 -0.37 -11.37 13.92
C SER A 31 0.01 -12.59 14.77
N PHE A 32 1.19 -13.17 14.54
CA PHE A 32 1.71 -14.31 15.27
C PHE A 32 3.23 -14.35 15.25
N GLY A 33 3.83 -14.99 16.26
CA GLY A 33 5.27 -15.25 16.32
C GLY A 33 6.08 -14.15 16.99
N SER A 34 7.39 -14.19 16.76
CA SER A 34 8.34 -13.31 17.45
C SER A 34 8.15 -11.86 17.02
N ALA A 35 8.00 -10.95 18.00
CA ALA A 35 7.81 -9.53 17.75
C ALA A 35 8.99 -8.95 16.94
N PRO A 36 8.74 -8.11 15.92
CA PRO A 36 9.80 -7.44 15.21
C PRO A 36 10.59 -6.52 16.16
N SER A 37 11.92 -6.59 16.09
CA SER A 37 12.82 -5.76 16.90
C SER A 37 12.87 -4.31 16.41
N HIS A 38 12.67 -4.11 15.12
CA HIS A 38 12.68 -2.80 14.46
C HIS A 38 11.35 -2.57 13.79
N GLN A 39 10.48 -1.74 14.37
CA GLN A 39 9.19 -1.41 13.75
C GLN A 39 9.16 0.08 13.40
N THR A 40 9.16 0.38 12.11
CA THR A 40 8.92 1.75 11.63
C THR A 40 7.44 2.08 11.88
N ARG A 41 7.14 2.89 12.90
CA ARG A 41 5.80 3.45 13.10
C ARG A 41 5.45 4.32 11.90
N GLN A 42 4.57 3.84 11.02
CA GLN A 42 3.87 4.72 10.09
C GLN A 42 2.97 5.65 10.92
N ALA A 43 3.28 6.94 10.89
CA ALA A 43 2.45 7.95 11.52
C ALA A 43 1.09 7.98 10.82
N ALA A 44 0.03 7.56 11.50
CA ALA A 44 -1.32 7.84 11.07
C ALA A 44 -1.52 9.36 10.97
N PRO A 45 -2.27 9.88 9.98
CA PRO A 45 -2.59 11.31 9.93
C PRO A 45 -3.37 11.70 11.19
N ALA A 46 -2.77 12.57 12.00
CA ALA A 46 -3.40 13.10 13.19
C ALA A 46 -4.68 13.87 12.78
N SER A 47 -5.84 13.33 13.13
CA SER A 47 -7.08 14.11 13.12
C SER A 47 -6.96 15.20 14.19
N PRO A 48 -7.35 16.46 13.92
CA PRO A 48 -7.29 17.51 14.92
C PRO A 48 -8.12 17.13 16.14
N ALA A 49 -7.47 17.04 17.30
CA ALA A 49 -8.14 16.81 18.57
C ALA A 49 -9.09 17.99 18.87
N ALA A 50 -10.37 17.69 19.00
CA ALA A 50 -11.35 18.63 19.53
C ALA A 50 -10.99 18.95 20.99
N ALA A 51 -10.86 20.24 21.30
CA ALA A 51 -10.59 20.72 22.65
C ALA A 51 -11.73 20.34 23.62
N PRO A 52 -11.45 19.96 24.87
CA PRO A 52 -12.47 19.64 25.85
C PRO A 52 -13.21 20.91 26.30
N ALA A 53 -14.54 20.89 26.19
CA ALA A 53 -15.42 21.93 26.69
C ALA A 53 -15.52 21.86 28.23
N ALA A 54 -15.18 22.96 28.91
CA ALA A 54 -15.47 23.17 30.32
C ALA A 54 -16.88 23.78 30.46
N ALA A 55 -17.69 23.21 31.35
CA ALA A 55 -19.00 23.72 31.73
C ALA A 55 -18.88 24.80 32.83
N GLY A 56 -19.64 25.90 32.69
CA GLY A 56 -19.80 26.88 33.77
C GLY A 56 -20.53 28.18 33.40
N ALA A 57 -21.79 28.27 33.84
CA ALA A 57 -22.56 29.46 34.27
C ALA A 57 -23.09 30.53 33.25
N ALA A 58 -24.42 30.45 33.06
CA ALA A 58 -25.47 31.46 33.21
C ALA A 58 -25.53 32.78 32.39
N ALA A 59 -26.63 32.84 31.62
CA ALA A 59 -27.62 33.93 31.44
C ALA A 59 -27.30 35.17 30.57
N LYS A 60 -28.04 35.31 29.45
CA LYS A 60 -29.12 36.30 29.30
C LYS A 60 -29.98 36.04 28.06
N ALA A 61 -31.28 36.26 28.23
CA ALA A 61 -32.31 36.15 27.21
C ALA A 61 -32.31 37.38 26.27
N GLY A 62 -32.74 37.16 25.02
CA GLY A 62 -33.16 38.23 24.12
C GLY A 62 -33.36 37.79 22.68
N GLY A 63 -34.61 37.85 22.20
CA GLY A 63 -34.92 38.32 20.84
C GLY A 63 -34.98 37.30 19.71
N ALA A 64 -36.21 36.85 19.44
CA ALA A 64 -36.79 36.48 18.15
C ALA A 64 -35.92 36.58 16.86
N SER A 65 -35.86 35.49 16.10
CA SER A 65 -36.29 35.49 14.69
C SER A 65 -36.49 34.07 14.17
N ARG A 66 -37.74 33.75 13.87
CA ARG A 66 -38.17 32.63 13.04
C ARG A 66 -37.95 33.06 11.60
N TRP A 67 -36.93 32.58 10.91
CA TRP A 67 -36.90 32.70 9.45
C TRP A 67 -36.05 31.61 8.80
N LEU A 68 -36.75 30.68 8.16
CA LEU A 68 -36.37 29.93 6.96
C LEU A 68 -34.92 29.42 6.84
N GLY A 69 -34.76 28.10 6.90
CA GLY A 69 -33.58 27.40 6.38
C GLY A 69 -33.38 27.60 4.87
N PRO A 70 -32.36 26.94 4.29
CA PRO A 70 -32.69 25.88 3.33
C PRO A 70 -31.73 24.68 3.33
N LEU A 71 -32.25 23.52 3.76
CA LEU A 71 -31.88 22.21 3.25
C LEU A 71 -32.50 22.01 1.85
N ALA A 72 -32.00 22.76 0.85
CA ALA A 72 -32.50 22.72 -0.53
C ALA A 72 -31.40 22.36 -1.55
N GLY A 73 -30.42 21.54 -1.15
CA GLY A 73 -29.28 21.18 -2.00
C GLY A 73 -29.26 19.75 -2.55
N ILE A 74 -30.03 18.82 -1.98
CA ILE A 74 -29.92 17.39 -2.33
C ILE A 74 -31.33 16.82 -2.56
N ALA A 75 -31.92 17.16 -3.70
CA ALA A 75 -33.10 16.47 -4.24
C ALA A 75 -33.28 16.64 -5.76
N ALA A 76 -32.55 17.56 -6.41
CA ALA A 76 -32.73 17.85 -7.85
C ALA A 76 -31.70 17.18 -8.78
N GLY A 77 -30.67 16.50 -8.27
CA GLY A 77 -29.62 15.87 -9.11
C GLY A 77 -29.93 14.44 -9.58
N GLY A 78 -30.89 13.76 -8.97
CA GLY A 78 -31.14 12.32 -9.22
C GLY A 78 -32.07 12.01 -10.39
N LEU A 79 -32.89 12.97 -10.85
CA LEU A 79 -33.93 12.73 -11.87
C LEU A 79 -33.49 13.09 -13.30
N LEU A 80 -32.39 13.83 -13.49
CA LEU A 80 -31.86 14.13 -14.82
C LEU A 80 -30.87 13.07 -15.33
N ALA A 81 -30.20 12.33 -14.43
CA ALA A 81 -29.26 11.26 -14.81
C ALA A 81 -29.98 10.02 -15.36
N SER A 82 -31.22 9.75 -14.93
CA SER A 82 -32.01 8.60 -15.39
C SER A 82 -32.65 8.79 -16.77
N MET A 83 -32.72 10.02 -17.29
CA MET A 83 -33.22 10.29 -18.66
C MET A 83 -32.11 10.22 -19.73
N PHE A 84 -30.83 10.23 -19.34
CA PHE A 84 -29.71 10.23 -20.30
C PHE A 84 -29.07 8.85 -20.52
N MET A 85 -29.44 7.84 -19.73
CA MET A 85 -28.84 6.50 -19.81
C MET A 85 -29.89 5.44 -20.16
N GLY A 86 -30.59 5.66 -21.26
CA GLY A 86 -31.60 4.74 -21.79
C GLY A 86 -31.68 4.76 -23.31
N GLY A 87 -30.96 3.84 -23.96
CA GLY A 87 -31.26 3.30 -25.29
C GLY A 87 -30.91 4.15 -26.52
N GLY A 88 -29.93 3.69 -27.31
CA GLY A 88 -29.77 4.16 -28.70
C GLY A 88 -28.37 3.93 -29.26
N PHE A 89 -28.19 2.80 -29.95
CA PHE A 89 -27.08 2.56 -30.87
C PHE A 89 -26.96 3.69 -31.93
N GLN A 90 -25.72 4.06 -32.29
CA GLN A 90 -25.21 4.40 -33.65
C GLN A 90 -24.36 5.69 -33.71
N GLY A 91 -23.08 5.50 -34.08
CA GLY A 91 -22.20 6.53 -34.63
C GLY A 91 -21.19 7.07 -33.63
N MET A 92 -19.90 7.03 -33.98
CA MET A 92 -18.83 7.68 -33.22
C MET A 92 -19.21 9.13 -32.93
N GLN A 93 -19.48 9.42 -31.66
CA GLN A 93 -19.94 10.72 -31.22
C GLN A 93 -18.75 11.68 -31.26
N ILE A 94 -18.95 12.89 -31.82
CA ILE A 94 -17.95 13.98 -31.78
C ILE A 94 -17.50 14.24 -30.32
N PHE A 95 -18.34 13.91 -29.35
CA PHE A 95 -18.06 13.96 -27.92
C PHE A 95 -16.96 12.97 -27.48
N ASP A 96 -16.94 11.74 -28.01
CA ASP A 96 -15.88 10.76 -27.72
C ASP A 96 -14.55 11.17 -28.35
N ILE A 97 -14.59 11.78 -29.54
CA ILE A 97 -13.41 12.33 -30.21
C ILE A 97 -12.85 13.52 -29.42
N LEU A 98 -13.70 14.37 -28.86
CA LEU A 98 -13.28 15.47 -27.99
C LEU A 98 -12.65 14.97 -26.69
N ILE A 99 -13.23 13.93 -26.05
CA ILE A 99 -12.66 13.30 -24.86
C ILE A 99 -11.29 12.68 -25.19
N MET A 100 -11.18 11.95 -26.30
CA MET A 100 -9.91 11.37 -26.74
C MET A 100 -8.87 12.43 -27.11
N ALA A 101 -9.27 13.56 -27.71
CA ALA A 101 -8.38 14.68 -28.00
C ALA A 101 -7.88 15.37 -26.73
N VAL A 102 -8.72 15.50 -25.69
CA VAL A 102 -8.32 16.03 -24.38
C VAL A 102 -7.35 15.07 -23.68
N ILE A 103 -7.62 13.76 -23.71
CA ILE A 103 -6.71 12.75 -23.14
C ILE A 103 -5.36 12.77 -23.87
N ALA A 104 -5.36 12.78 -25.21
CA ALA A 104 -4.14 12.87 -26.00
C ALA A 104 -3.36 14.17 -25.73
N PHE A 105 -4.05 15.30 -25.57
CA PHE A 105 -3.44 16.59 -25.23
C PHE A 105 -2.78 16.57 -23.84
N VAL A 106 -3.42 15.95 -22.83
CA VAL A 106 -2.84 15.81 -21.48
C VAL A 106 -1.60 14.92 -21.50
N ILE A 107 -1.65 13.78 -22.21
CA ILE A 107 -0.50 12.88 -22.37
C ILE A 107 0.65 13.59 -23.10
N PHE A 108 0.37 14.27 -24.21
CA PHE A 108 1.38 14.99 -24.98
C PHE A 108 2.00 16.14 -24.18
N ARG A 109 1.19 16.90 -23.44
CA ARG A 109 1.66 17.99 -22.56
C ARG A 109 2.56 17.46 -21.45
N PHE A 110 2.24 16.30 -20.87
CA PHE A 110 3.03 15.68 -19.81
C PHE A 110 4.37 15.13 -20.32
N ILE A 111 4.40 14.53 -21.51
CA ILE A 111 5.62 14.06 -22.17
C ILE A 111 6.51 15.24 -22.60
N ALA A 112 5.92 16.30 -23.17
CA ALA A 112 6.65 17.51 -23.57
C ALA A 112 7.24 18.28 -22.37
N ALA A 113 6.55 18.29 -21.23
CA ALA A 113 7.06 18.85 -19.97
C ALA A 113 8.23 18.03 -19.40
N ARG A 114 8.22 16.70 -19.59
CA ARG A 114 9.35 15.83 -19.22
C ARG A 114 10.57 16.02 -20.13
N ARG A 115 10.38 16.21 -21.45
CA ARG A 115 11.48 16.45 -22.39
C ARG A 115 12.17 17.80 -22.20
N ARG A 116 11.44 18.86 -21.79
CA ARG A 116 12.07 20.16 -21.45
C ARG A 116 13.00 20.08 -20.22
N LYS A 117 12.75 19.15 -19.29
CA LYS A 117 13.67 18.90 -18.17
C LYS A 117 14.91 18.08 -18.54
N GLN A 118 14.93 17.45 -19.72
CA GLN A 118 16.06 16.66 -20.20
C GLN A 118 16.94 17.38 -21.24
N GLN A 119 16.56 18.57 -21.70
CA GLN A 119 17.34 19.37 -22.66
C GLN A 119 18.16 20.51 -22.01
N ALA A 120 18.22 20.58 -20.68
CA ALA A 120 19.03 21.58 -19.97
C ALA A 120 20.49 21.17 -19.76
N ASP A 121 20.89 19.93 -20.12
CA ASP A 121 22.26 19.42 -19.97
C ASP A 121 22.78 18.81 -21.28
N MET A 122 23.17 19.65 -22.25
CA MET A 122 24.08 19.27 -23.35
C MET A 122 24.71 20.51 -24.03
N ALA A 123 25.85 20.96 -23.48
CA ALA A 123 27.13 21.50 -24.07
C ALA A 123 27.12 22.56 -25.22
N PRO A 124 28.24 23.25 -25.61
CA PRO A 124 29.65 23.08 -25.22
C PRO A 124 30.55 24.36 -25.07
N ALA A 125 31.76 24.11 -24.54
CA ALA A 125 33.09 24.67 -24.88
C ALA A 125 33.42 26.19 -24.81
N GLY A 126 34.41 26.53 -23.97
CA GLY A 126 35.19 27.77 -24.06
C GLY A 126 36.23 27.95 -22.96
N HIS A 127 37.48 27.54 -23.24
CA HIS A 127 38.80 28.01 -22.76
C HIS A 127 39.05 28.50 -21.30
N ALA A 128 40.11 27.95 -20.70
CA ALA A 128 40.81 28.34 -19.46
C ALA A 128 41.68 29.63 -19.64
N PRO A 129 42.50 30.12 -18.68
CA PRO A 129 42.80 29.68 -17.29
C PRO A 129 42.97 30.84 -16.23
N MET A 130 43.37 30.44 -15.01
CA MET A 130 44.01 31.23 -13.92
C MET A 130 43.13 32.13 -13.02
N GLN A 131 43.08 31.83 -11.71
CA GLN A 131 43.90 32.53 -10.71
C GLN A 131 43.68 31.96 -9.29
N ARG A 132 44.70 32.18 -8.47
CA ARG A 132 44.97 31.65 -7.13
C ARG A 132 44.80 32.81 -6.14
N GLU A 133 44.02 32.66 -5.08
CA GLU A 133 44.19 33.37 -3.80
C GLU A 133 43.24 32.78 -2.73
N VAL A 134 43.75 32.05 -1.73
CA VAL A 134 44.10 32.42 -0.34
C VAL A 134 42.95 33.00 0.51
N PHE A 135 42.70 32.33 1.65
CA PHE A 135 42.05 32.75 2.91
C PHE A 135 41.14 33.99 2.91
N ASP A 136 39.87 33.81 3.29
CA ASP A 136 39.38 34.43 4.53
C ASP A 136 38.10 33.76 5.03
N ALA A 137 38.05 33.52 6.35
CA ALA A 137 36.93 32.93 7.05
C ALA A 137 35.95 34.03 7.45
N LYS A 138 34.69 33.94 7.01
CA LYS A 138 33.61 34.79 7.52
C LYS A 138 32.39 33.96 7.90
N PRO A 139 31.95 34.00 9.18
CA PRO A 139 30.75 33.29 9.59
C PRO A 139 29.51 33.98 9.00
N ALA A 140 28.64 33.20 8.38
CA ALA A 140 27.36 33.66 7.87
C ALA A 140 26.36 33.86 9.03
N PRO A 141 25.52 34.90 8.98
CA PRO A 141 24.56 35.21 10.05
C PRO A 141 23.43 34.17 10.10
N THR A 142 23.15 33.68 11.31
CA THR A 142 21.98 32.90 11.66
C THR A 142 20.69 33.67 11.37
N SER A 143 19.91 33.19 10.41
CA SER A 143 18.57 33.69 10.13
C SER A 143 17.58 33.17 11.18
N ILE A 144 17.13 34.06 12.07
CA ILE A 144 16.08 33.85 13.08
C ILE A 144 14.72 34.13 12.41
N PHE A 145 14.34 33.34 11.40
CA PHE A 145 12.95 33.35 10.92
C PHE A 145 12.56 31.98 10.39
N GLY A 146 11.49 31.44 10.96
CA GLY A 146 11.05 30.06 10.83
C GLY A 146 10.90 29.60 9.39
N GLY A 147 11.72 28.62 9.02
CA GLY A 147 11.46 27.69 7.93
C GLY A 147 11.45 26.30 8.54
N GLY A 148 10.25 25.77 8.83
CA GLY A 148 10.07 24.37 9.18
C GLY A 148 10.38 23.50 7.97
N ALA A 149 11.67 23.29 7.69
CA ALA A 149 12.10 22.17 6.88
C ALA A 149 11.79 20.93 7.72
N SER A 150 10.71 20.24 7.38
CA SER A 150 10.45 18.88 7.88
C SER A 150 11.70 18.06 7.58
N ALA A 151 12.53 17.84 8.59
CA ALA A 151 13.60 16.88 8.52
C ALA A 151 12.96 15.55 8.10
N ALA A 152 13.38 15.00 6.96
CA ALA A 152 13.00 13.66 6.60
C ALA A 152 13.32 12.75 7.80
N PRO A 153 12.41 11.85 8.22
CA PRO A 153 12.70 10.97 9.33
C PRO A 153 14.00 10.23 9.03
N ALA A 154 15.01 10.41 9.88
CA ALA A 154 16.26 9.71 9.74
C ALA A 154 15.95 8.21 9.76
N ARG A 155 16.24 7.51 8.65
CA ARG A 155 16.12 6.05 8.64
C ARG A 155 17.02 5.50 9.75
N PRO A 156 16.55 4.55 10.56
CA PRO A 156 17.40 3.90 11.54
C PRO A 156 18.63 3.35 10.82
N VAL A 157 19.81 3.55 11.39
CA VAL A 157 21.06 3.01 10.84
C VAL A 157 21.02 1.50 11.04
N ILE A 158 20.83 0.77 9.96
CA ILE A 158 20.84 -0.69 9.97
C ILE A 158 22.31 -1.12 10.03
N ASN A 159 22.73 -1.69 11.17
CA ASN A 159 24.07 -2.25 11.31
C ASN A 159 24.11 -3.63 10.65
N ALA A 160 24.27 -3.64 9.33
CA ALA A 160 24.30 -4.87 8.56
C ALA A 160 25.69 -5.52 8.56
N PRO A 161 25.79 -6.87 8.68
CA PRO A 161 27.03 -7.59 8.49
C PRO A 161 27.62 -7.36 7.10
N ALA A 162 28.96 -7.43 6.97
CA ALA A 162 29.64 -7.16 5.69
C ALA A 162 29.23 -8.10 4.54
N TRP A 163 28.73 -9.29 4.86
CA TRP A 163 28.23 -10.27 3.88
C TRP A 163 26.80 -9.96 3.40
N PHE A 164 26.06 -9.09 4.11
CA PHE A 164 24.65 -8.82 3.83
C PHE A 164 24.50 -7.73 2.76
N ASN A 165 23.76 -8.05 1.69
CA ASN A 165 23.42 -7.09 0.65
C ASN A 165 21.91 -6.80 0.68
N GLU A 166 21.56 -5.61 1.17
CA GLU A 166 20.16 -5.19 1.34
C GLU A 166 19.36 -5.23 0.04
N GLN A 167 19.91 -4.77 -1.08
CA GLN A 167 19.19 -4.70 -2.35
C GLN A 167 18.80 -6.10 -2.84
N SER A 168 19.76 -7.02 -2.85
CA SER A 168 19.50 -8.42 -3.23
C SER A 168 18.55 -9.11 -2.27
N PHE A 169 18.63 -8.79 -0.97
CA PHE A 169 17.75 -9.33 0.05
C PHE A 169 16.30 -8.86 -0.13
N LEU A 170 16.10 -7.57 -0.42
CA LEU A 170 14.76 -7.01 -0.67
C LEU A 170 14.11 -7.56 -1.94
N GLU A 171 14.90 -7.78 -2.99
CA GLU A 171 14.43 -8.42 -4.22
C GLU A 171 14.05 -9.89 -3.96
N ALA A 172 14.91 -10.64 -3.25
CA ALA A 172 14.61 -12.01 -2.84
C ALA A 172 13.37 -12.08 -1.96
N ALA A 173 13.23 -11.18 -0.98
CA ALA A 173 12.07 -11.09 -0.09
C ALA A 173 10.76 -10.84 -0.84
N ARG A 174 10.79 -9.98 -1.88
CA ARG A 174 9.62 -9.76 -2.75
C ARG A 174 9.19 -11.03 -3.47
N ASN A 175 10.13 -11.76 -4.06
CA ASN A 175 9.84 -13.02 -4.75
C ASN A 175 9.35 -14.10 -3.77
N HIS A 176 9.97 -14.15 -2.59
CA HIS A 176 9.59 -15.07 -1.52
C HIS A 176 8.15 -14.81 -1.07
N PHE A 177 7.77 -13.55 -0.81
CA PHE A 177 6.40 -13.18 -0.46
C PHE A 177 5.38 -13.66 -1.50
N GLN A 178 5.64 -13.42 -2.79
CA GLN A 178 4.75 -13.85 -3.86
C GLN A 178 4.63 -15.38 -3.94
N SER A 179 5.74 -16.10 -3.77
CA SER A 179 5.77 -17.56 -3.80
C SER A 179 4.98 -18.15 -2.63
N LEU A 180 5.16 -17.62 -1.41
CA LEU A 180 4.37 -18.03 -0.24
C LEU A 180 2.88 -17.78 -0.44
N GLN A 181 2.49 -16.64 -1.04
CA GLN A 181 1.08 -16.38 -1.35
C GLN A 181 0.51 -17.40 -2.34
N GLN A 182 1.26 -17.77 -3.38
CA GLN A 182 0.82 -18.79 -4.34
C GLN A 182 0.64 -20.16 -3.67
N HIS A 183 1.60 -20.60 -2.85
CA HIS A 183 1.49 -21.85 -2.11
C HIS A 183 0.37 -21.81 -1.08
N TRP A 184 0.14 -20.67 -0.45
CA TRP A 184 -0.96 -20.46 0.50
C TRP A 184 -2.31 -20.58 -0.20
N ASP A 185 -2.47 -19.92 -1.34
CA ASP A 185 -3.68 -19.99 -2.16
C ASP A 185 -3.96 -21.42 -2.66
N ALA A 186 -2.91 -22.13 -3.09
CA ALA A 186 -2.96 -23.52 -3.53
C ALA A 186 -3.09 -24.56 -2.40
N ASN A 187 -3.06 -24.13 -1.13
CA ASN A 187 -3.06 -25.01 0.05
C ASN A 187 -1.88 -26.01 0.10
N GLU A 188 -0.70 -25.61 -0.39
CA GLU A 188 0.50 -26.45 -0.44
C GLU A 188 1.32 -26.31 0.86
N MET A 189 0.77 -26.80 1.98
CA MET A 189 1.40 -26.66 3.30
C MET A 189 2.79 -27.29 3.39
N ASP A 190 3.04 -28.37 2.64
CA ASP A 190 4.35 -29.03 2.60
C ASP A 190 5.42 -28.12 1.98
N LYS A 191 5.04 -27.27 1.00
CA LYS A 191 5.94 -26.28 0.40
C LYS A 191 6.17 -25.11 1.31
N ILE A 192 5.13 -24.64 2.00
CA ILE A 192 5.26 -23.55 2.99
C ILE A 192 6.19 -23.96 4.13
N ALA A 193 6.17 -25.23 4.55
CA ALA A 193 7.01 -25.74 5.64
C ALA A 193 8.52 -25.55 5.42
N GLU A 194 8.98 -25.44 4.18
CA GLU A 194 10.40 -25.20 3.83
C GLU A 194 10.85 -23.76 4.14
N PHE A 195 9.90 -22.82 4.30
CA PHE A 195 10.15 -21.38 4.36
C PHE A 195 9.76 -20.73 5.68
N VAL A 196 9.17 -21.49 6.59
CA VAL A 196 8.66 -20.98 7.87
C VAL A 196 9.21 -21.78 9.02
N THR A 197 9.25 -21.20 10.21
CA THR A 197 9.61 -21.95 11.42
C THR A 197 8.53 -22.99 11.77
N PRO A 198 8.86 -24.07 12.50
CA PRO A 198 7.86 -25.06 12.90
C PRO A 198 6.67 -24.46 13.66
N GLN A 199 6.93 -23.48 14.53
CA GLN A 199 5.89 -22.77 15.28
C GLN A 199 4.96 -21.97 14.36
N MET A 200 5.53 -21.32 13.33
CA MET A 200 4.75 -20.59 12.33
C MET A 200 3.94 -21.55 11.46
N LEU A 201 4.50 -22.70 11.08
CA LEU A 201 3.78 -23.72 10.31
C LEU A 201 2.52 -24.21 11.04
N ASP A 202 2.63 -24.50 12.34
CA ASP A 202 1.49 -24.95 13.14
C ASP A 202 0.39 -23.88 13.22
N PHE A 203 0.78 -22.60 13.30
CA PHE A 203 -0.15 -21.49 13.24
C PHE A 203 -0.86 -21.42 11.88
N LEU A 204 -0.10 -21.47 10.78
CA LEU A 204 -0.63 -21.41 9.42
C LEU A 204 -1.57 -22.58 9.10
N LYS A 205 -1.26 -23.78 9.58
CA LYS A 205 -2.15 -24.95 9.45
C LYS A 205 -3.51 -24.72 10.12
N ARG A 206 -3.54 -24.10 11.29
CA ARG A 206 -4.80 -23.73 11.98
C ARG A 206 -5.57 -22.67 11.20
N GLU A 207 -4.89 -21.60 10.77
CA GLU A 207 -5.51 -20.55 9.95
C GLU A 207 -6.10 -21.11 8.65
N ARG A 208 -5.39 -22.06 8.03
CA ARG A 208 -5.86 -22.70 6.80
C ARG A 208 -7.05 -23.63 7.05
N ALA A 209 -7.05 -24.37 8.15
CA ALA A 209 -8.19 -25.18 8.54
C ALA A 209 -9.44 -24.32 8.81
N ASP A 210 -9.28 -23.15 9.42
CA ASP A 210 -10.36 -22.20 9.69
C ASP A 210 -10.96 -21.59 8.40
N LEU A 211 -10.17 -21.50 7.33
CA LEU A 211 -10.65 -21.05 6.00
C LEU A 211 -11.50 -22.09 5.28
N GLY A 212 -11.38 -23.37 5.64
CA GLY A 212 -12.07 -24.49 5.00
C GLY A 212 -11.58 -24.78 3.57
N ASP A 213 -12.39 -25.52 2.82
CA ASP A 213 -12.05 -26.03 1.48
C ASP A 213 -12.36 -25.05 0.34
N GLY A 214 -12.66 -23.79 0.68
CA GLY A 214 -12.91 -22.75 -0.31
C GLY A 214 -11.69 -22.45 -1.18
N PHE A 215 -11.92 -22.07 -2.44
CA PHE A 215 -10.85 -21.56 -3.30
C PHE A 215 -10.33 -20.24 -2.73
N ASN A 216 -9.03 -20.19 -2.45
CA ASN A 216 -8.35 -18.98 -2.02
C ASN A 216 -7.59 -18.42 -3.22
N SER A 217 -7.82 -17.15 -3.57
CA SER A 217 -7.08 -16.48 -4.64
C SER A 217 -6.81 -15.05 -4.24
N THR A 218 -5.54 -14.71 -4.12
CA THR A 218 -5.05 -13.43 -3.66
C THR A 218 -4.17 -12.81 -4.74
N TYR A 219 -4.50 -11.59 -5.15
CA TYR A 219 -3.69 -10.79 -6.07
C TYR A 219 -3.11 -9.60 -5.31
N ILE A 220 -1.81 -9.37 -5.49
CA ILE A 220 -1.09 -8.32 -4.77
C ILE A 220 -0.59 -7.29 -5.78
N ASP A 221 -1.16 -6.10 -5.72
CA ASP A 221 -0.77 -4.96 -6.55
C ASP A 221 0.12 -4.00 -5.76
N ASN A 222 1.06 -3.35 -6.45
CA ASN A 222 1.94 -2.31 -5.90
C ASN A 222 2.74 -2.73 -4.66
N LEU A 223 3.16 -4.00 -4.59
CA LEU A 223 3.94 -4.50 -3.47
C LEU A 223 5.20 -3.66 -3.25
N THR A 224 5.36 -3.14 -2.04
CA THR A 224 6.56 -2.44 -1.57
C THR A 224 7.14 -3.24 -0.43
N VAL A 225 8.47 -3.35 -0.42
CA VAL A 225 9.22 -4.07 0.61
C VAL A 225 10.27 -3.13 1.17
N GLN A 226 10.34 -3.02 2.49
CA GLN A 226 11.32 -2.22 3.20
C GLN A 226 12.00 -3.07 4.27
N LEU A 227 13.32 -2.93 4.41
CA LEU A 227 14.05 -3.46 5.56
C LEU A 227 13.96 -2.43 6.69
N ASP A 228 13.34 -2.81 7.80
CA ASP A 228 13.24 -1.94 8.98
C ASP A 228 14.43 -2.11 9.92
N GLY A 229 15.02 -3.30 9.93
CA GLY A 229 16.25 -3.55 10.68
C GLY A 229 16.79 -4.95 10.52
N LEU A 230 18.04 -5.11 10.94
CA LEU A 230 18.80 -6.34 10.89
C LEU A 230 19.61 -6.45 12.19
N ASP A 231 19.40 -7.53 12.93
CA ASP A 231 20.13 -7.84 14.15
C ASP A 231 20.93 -9.13 13.95
N ASP A 232 22.25 -9.00 13.96
CA ASP A 232 23.13 -10.17 13.94
C ASP A 232 23.44 -10.61 15.38
N ARG A 233 22.95 -11.80 15.75
CA ARG A 233 23.13 -12.40 17.09
C ARG A 233 24.09 -13.58 16.99
N ALA A 234 24.58 -14.02 18.15
CA ALA A 234 25.55 -15.11 18.24
C ALA A 234 25.06 -16.44 17.62
N ASP A 235 23.75 -16.71 17.68
CA ASP A 235 23.12 -17.95 17.24
C ASP A 235 22.40 -17.81 15.89
N LYS A 236 21.94 -16.61 15.54
CA LYS A 236 21.19 -16.33 14.31
C LYS A 236 21.20 -14.87 13.92
N THR A 237 20.95 -14.60 12.65
CA THR A 237 20.63 -13.26 12.14
C THR A 237 19.11 -13.11 12.03
N ILE A 238 18.60 -11.97 12.48
CA ILE A 238 17.17 -11.64 12.47
C ILE A 238 16.96 -10.40 11.61
N ALA A 239 16.07 -10.47 10.61
CA ALA A 239 15.72 -9.35 9.76
C ALA A 239 14.23 -9.01 9.93
N THR A 240 13.92 -7.73 10.11
CA THR A 240 12.53 -7.25 10.05
C THR A 240 12.27 -6.58 8.72
N LEU A 241 11.27 -7.09 8.00
CA LEU A 241 10.81 -6.55 6.72
C LEU A 241 9.39 -6.02 6.86
N THR A 242 9.06 -4.88 6.28
CA THR A 242 7.67 -4.42 6.10
C THR A 242 7.26 -4.55 4.64
N PHE A 243 6.16 -5.28 4.43
CA PHE A 243 5.46 -5.42 3.17
C PHE A 243 4.22 -4.54 3.19
N SER A 244 4.00 -3.76 2.12
CA SER A 244 2.75 -3.02 1.94
C SER A 244 2.31 -3.02 0.50
N GLY A 245 1.00 -2.91 0.27
CA GLY A 245 0.43 -2.95 -1.08
C GLY A 245 -1.09 -2.99 -1.05
N LEU A 246 -1.67 -3.43 -2.17
CA LEU A 246 -3.11 -3.60 -2.34
C LEU A 246 -3.42 -5.07 -2.59
N SER A 247 -4.21 -5.68 -1.73
CA SER A 247 -4.62 -7.08 -1.81
C SER A 247 -6.01 -7.20 -2.39
N LYS A 248 -6.20 -8.07 -3.37
CA LYS A 248 -7.46 -8.26 -4.08
C LYS A 248 -7.84 -9.73 -4.07
N THR A 249 -9.13 -10.01 -3.95
CA THR A 249 -9.67 -11.38 -4.06
C THR A 249 -10.00 -11.77 -5.51
N SER A 250 -10.01 -10.78 -6.42
CA SER A 250 -10.24 -10.95 -7.85
C SER A 250 -9.60 -9.82 -8.65
N ARG A 251 -9.32 -10.04 -9.94
CA ARG A 251 -8.74 -9.00 -10.83
C ARG A 251 -9.63 -7.77 -11.00
N PHE A 252 -10.94 -7.91 -10.78
CA PHE A 252 -11.92 -6.83 -10.88
C PHE A 252 -12.23 -6.18 -9.53
N ASP A 253 -11.65 -6.71 -8.45
CA ASP A 253 -11.82 -6.17 -7.11
C ASP A 253 -11.01 -4.87 -6.95
N GLN A 254 -11.56 -3.93 -6.18
CA GLN A 254 -10.86 -2.70 -5.83
C GLN A 254 -9.69 -2.99 -4.88
N GLY A 255 -9.83 -4.04 -4.06
CA GLY A 255 -8.83 -4.50 -3.12
C GLY A 255 -8.77 -3.68 -1.83
N GLU A 256 -8.02 -4.21 -0.88
CA GLU A 256 -7.78 -3.66 0.45
C GLU A 256 -6.29 -3.36 0.61
N THR A 257 -5.98 -2.14 1.05
CA THR A 257 -4.60 -1.76 1.37
C THR A 257 -4.14 -2.55 2.59
N PHE A 258 -2.94 -3.11 2.54
CA PHE A 258 -2.35 -3.80 3.69
C PHE A 258 -0.94 -3.29 3.99
N SER A 259 -0.55 -3.43 5.24
CA SER A 259 0.82 -3.22 5.73
C SER A 259 1.11 -4.25 6.81
N GLU A 260 2.14 -5.06 6.62
CA GLU A 260 2.53 -6.10 7.57
C GLU A 260 4.04 -6.21 7.68
N SER A 261 4.52 -6.42 8.90
CA SER A 261 5.92 -6.65 9.20
C SER A 261 6.17 -8.13 9.44
N TRP A 262 7.17 -8.68 8.74
CA TRP A 262 7.60 -10.05 8.88
C TRP A 262 8.94 -10.10 9.59
N ASN A 263 9.05 -11.02 10.54
CA ASN A 263 10.27 -11.32 11.24
C ASN A 263 10.91 -12.56 10.61
N MET A 264 12.04 -12.37 9.95
CA MET A 264 12.80 -13.43 9.29
C MET A 264 13.97 -13.83 10.17
N GLU A 265 14.23 -15.12 10.28
CA GLU A 265 15.43 -15.63 10.95
C GLU A 265 16.27 -16.49 10.01
N ARG A 266 17.59 -16.41 10.18
CA ARG A 266 18.55 -17.26 9.50
C ARG A 266 19.57 -17.75 10.52
N ALA A 267 19.75 -19.07 10.58
CA ALA A 267 20.78 -19.68 11.42
C ALA A 267 22.18 -19.24 10.97
N GLN A 268 23.13 -19.21 11.90
CA GLN A 268 24.53 -18.96 11.55
C GLN A 268 25.11 -20.07 10.68
N GLY A 269 26.03 -19.70 9.79
CA GLY A 269 26.70 -20.61 8.86
C GLY A 269 26.43 -20.30 7.39
N GLU A 270 27.15 -21.02 6.53
CA GLU A 270 27.03 -20.90 5.09
C GLU A 270 25.74 -21.54 4.58
N ASN A 271 25.14 -20.95 3.54
CA ASN A 271 23.96 -21.48 2.84
C ASN A 271 22.72 -21.78 3.70
N GLN A 272 22.61 -21.15 4.87
CA GLN A 272 21.41 -21.28 5.71
C GLN A 272 20.23 -20.49 5.10
N PRO A 273 19.01 -21.08 5.04
CA PRO A 273 17.84 -20.40 4.50
C PRO A 273 17.34 -19.31 5.45
N TRP A 274 16.60 -18.36 4.89
CA TRP A 274 15.80 -17.42 5.67
C TRP A 274 14.41 -18.00 5.89
N LEU A 275 13.99 -18.08 7.15
CA LEU A 275 12.70 -18.62 7.56
C LEU A 275 11.81 -17.52 8.16
N VAL A 276 10.51 -17.54 7.86
CA VAL A 276 9.53 -16.66 8.49
C VAL A 276 9.23 -17.15 9.91
N ALA A 277 9.60 -16.36 10.91
CA ALA A 277 9.39 -16.65 12.33
C ALA A 277 8.25 -15.86 12.96
N GLY A 278 7.78 -14.79 12.31
CA GLY A 278 6.72 -13.93 12.81
C GLY A 278 6.08 -13.10 11.70
N ILE A 279 4.78 -12.84 11.83
CA ILE A 279 4.01 -11.91 10.98
C ILE A 279 3.25 -10.98 11.91
N ARG A 280 3.25 -9.69 11.60
CA ARG A 280 2.53 -8.68 12.37
C ARG A 280 1.82 -7.71 11.43
N GLN A 281 0.53 -7.47 11.65
CA GLN A 281 -0.20 -6.43 10.94
C GLN A 281 0.15 -5.05 11.50
N ASN A 282 0.32 -4.06 10.63
CA ASN A 282 0.69 -2.69 11.01
C ASN A 282 -0.51 -1.72 11.02
N GLY A 283 -1.66 -2.11 10.47
CA GLY A 283 -2.88 -1.32 10.43
C GLY A 283 -3.98 -2.02 9.65
#